data_AF-A0A0Q8PB58-F1
#
_entry.id   AF-A0A0Q8PB58-F1
#
_cell.length_a   1.000
_cell.length_b   1.000
_cell.length_c   1.000
_cell.angle_alpha   90.00
_cell.angle_beta   90.00
_cell.angle_gamma   90.00
#
_symmetry.space_group_name_H-M   'P 1'
#
loop_
_entity.id
_entity.type
_entity.pdbx_description
1 polymer ?
#
loop_
_entity_poly.entity_id
_entity_poly.type
_entity_poly.pdbx_seq_one_letter_code
_entity_poly.pdbx_strand_id
1 'polypeptide(L)'
;MRELLSHRDQYTAVPTMEPTGESISRSFLEMGRPVPDLVQALNARQAVLTGDRAALETFTRVGLGRWSGWSEPVSTALIGPWADPFLAEGQLSPDSLQLLKREASSIHRQLAPVWRRKIDRSRLLLLDTPLGDGLTLYDLISNQSRPEDSLLAEELDDSRVPHVLRRLTPEEAVVAARWAADPDATWPGASLAAGHTEAFGERVRRKLRRLGNQHTERTAAAKKATP
;
A
#
# COMPACT_ATOMS: atom_id res chain seq x y z
N MET A 1 -77.66 25.87 -18.66
CA MET A 1 -77.17 24.50 -18.43
C MET A 1 -75.88 24.36 -19.21
N ARG A 2 -74.72 24.93 -18.85
CA ARG A 2 -73.96 24.93 -17.58
C ARG A 2 -73.84 23.54 -16.93
N GLU A 3 -72.57 23.12 -16.88
CA GLU A 3 -71.94 22.17 -15.96
C GLU A 3 -72.12 20.68 -16.21
N LEU A 4 -71.23 20.09 -17.02
CA LEU A 4 -70.65 18.75 -16.79
C LEU A 4 -69.27 18.62 -17.51
N LEU A 5 -68.41 19.64 -17.34
CA LEU A 5 -66.99 19.62 -17.74
C LEU A 5 -66.19 20.16 -16.57
N SER A 6 -65.96 19.34 -15.56
CA SER A 6 -64.86 19.48 -14.59
C SER A 6 -65.12 18.44 -13.51
N HIS A 7 -64.34 17.36 -13.49
CA HIS A 7 -63.95 16.58 -12.30
C HIS A 7 -63.06 15.42 -12.77
N ARG A 8 -61.98 15.78 -13.49
CA ARG A 8 -60.91 14.84 -13.81
C ARG A 8 -59.57 15.55 -13.71
N ASP A 9 -59.35 16.19 -12.57
CA ASP A 9 -58.10 16.89 -12.31
C ASP A 9 -57.79 16.98 -10.81
N GLN A 10 -57.85 15.84 -10.11
CA GLN A 10 -57.27 15.68 -8.77
C GLN A 10 -56.75 14.25 -8.59
N TYR A 11 -55.91 13.79 -9.52
CA TYR A 11 -54.82 12.91 -9.12
C TYR A 11 -53.60 13.82 -8.98
N THR A 12 -53.43 14.40 -7.79
CA THR A 12 -52.11 14.83 -7.36
C THR A 12 -51.21 13.64 -7.58
N ALA A 13 -50.28 13.75 -8.53
CA ALA A 13 -49.17 12.82 -8.61
C ALA A 13 -48.54 12.84 -7.21
N VAL A 14 -48.81 11.82 -6.41
CA VAL A 14 -48.00 11.54 -5.23
C VAL A 14 -46.61 11.40 -5.83
N PRO A 15 -45.65 12.31 -5.53
CA PRO A 15 -44.31 12.12 -6.01
C PRO A 15 -43.94 10.74 -5.51
N THR A 16 -43.65 9.82 -6.43
CA THR A 16 -42.93 8.60 -6.12
C THR A 16 -41.62 9.09 -5.53
N MET A 17 -41.61 9.34 -4.22
CA MET A 17 -40.39 9.63 -3.49
C MET A 17 -39.65 8.31 -3.56
N GLU A 18 -38.74 8.20 -4.52
CA GLU A 18 -37.60 7.32 -4.35
C GLU A 18 -37.09 7.61 -2.94
N PRO A 19 -37.01 6.60 -2.05
CA PRO A 19 -36.66 6.84 -0.67
C PRO A 19 -35.24 7.37 -0.63
N THR A 20 -35.11 8.70 -0.55
CA THR A 20 -33.83 9.36 -0.39
C THR A 20 -33.24 8.94 0.96
N GLY A 21 -31.91 8.88 1.07
CA GLY A 21 -31.25 8.55 2.35
C GLY A 21 -31.75 9.40 3.53
N GLU A 22 -32.24 10.62 3.26
CA GLU A 22 -32.76 11.54 4.28
C GLU A 22 -34.13 11.09 4.81
N SER A 23 -35.02 10.65 3.91
CA SER A 23 -36.32 10.08 4.28
C SER A 23 -36.14 8.79 5.09
N ILE A 24 -35.19 7.94 4.68
CA ILE A 24 -34.85 6.71 5.42
C ILE A 24 -34.31 7.07 6.81
N SER A 25 -33.35 7.99 6.90
CA SER A 25 -32.80 8.47 8.18
C SER A 25 -33.87 9.00 9.12
N ARG A 26 -34.80 9.82 8.61
CA ARG A 26 -35.89 10.39 9.41
C ARG A 26 -36.75 9.30 10.03
N SER A 27 -37.12 8.27 9.26
CA SER A 27 -37.88 7.13 9.79
C SER A 27 -37.14 6.37 10.89
N PHE A 28 -35.81 6.18 10.80
CA PHE A 28 -35.04 5.53 11.86
C PHE A 28 -35.01 6.36 13.15
N LEU A 29 -34.84 7.69 13.03
CA LEU A 29 -34.84 8.60 14.18
C LEU A 29 -36.20 8.66 14.87
N GLU A 30 -37.30 8.70 14.10
CA GLU A 30 -38.67 8.64 14.63
C GLU A 30 -38.96 7.31 15.37
N MET A 31 -38.34 6.21 14.92
CA MET A 31 -38.39 4.92 15.59
C MET A 31 -37.42 4.79 16.78
N GLY A 32 -36.68 5.84 17.13
CA GLY A 32 -35.68 5.81 18.21
C GLY A 32 -34.51 4.87 17.95
N ARG A 33 -34.22 4.54 16.69
CA ARG A 33 -33.13 3.64 16.29
C ARG A 33 -31.96 4.42 15.70
N PRO A 34 -30.72 3.95 15.88
CA PRO A 34 -29.57 4.56 15.20
C PRO A 34 -29.71 4.39 13.69
N VAL A 35 -29.40 5.46 12.94
CA VAL A 35 -29.38 5.43 11.48
C VAL A 35 -28.24 4.51 11.03
N PRO A 36 -28.49 3.51 10.17
CA PRO A 36 -27.44 2.63 9.66
C PRO A 36 -26.31 3.40 8.96
N ASP A 37 -25.05 3.02 9.18
CA ASP A 37 -23.86 3.66 8.60
C ASP A 37 -23.95 3.85 7.07
N LEU A 38 -24.59 2.91 6.38
CA LEU A 38 -24.75 2.94 4.93
C LEU A 38 -25.76 4.01 4.48
N VAL A 39 -26.82 4.24 5.26
CA VAL A 39 -27.76 5.36 5.04
C VAL A 39 -27.08 6.70 5.35
N GLN A 40 -26.22 6.74 6.37
CA GLN A 40 -25.39 7.92 6.64
C GLN A 40 -24.43 8.21 5.48
N ALA A 41 -23.83 7.19 4.87
CA ALA A 41 -22.96 7.34 3.69
C ALA A 41 -23.72 7.89 2.47
N LEU A 42 -24.97 7.47 2.25
CA LEU A 42 -25.81 8.03 1.18
C LEU A 42 -26.14 9.51 1.42
N ASN A 43 -26.45 9.89 2.65
CA ASN A 43 -26.67 11.29 3.01
C ASN A 43 -25.40 12.12 2.85
N ALA A 44 -24.25 11.56 3.21
CA ALA A 44 -22.96 12.21 3.00
C ALA A 44 -22.64 12.39 1.50
N ARG A 45 -23.00 11.43 0.65
CA ARG A 45 -22.89 11.58 -0.81
C ARG A 45 -23.77 12.72 -1.32
N GLN A 46 -25.02 12.79 -0.87
CA GLN A 46 -25.91 13.89 -1.25
C GLN A 46 -25.36 15.24 -0.79
N ALA A 47 -24.84 15.32 0.44
CA ALA A 47 -24.17 16.52 0.96
C ALA A 47 -22.97 16.94 0.10
N VAL A 48 -22.18 15.99 -0.42
CA VAL A 48 -21.09 16.30 -1.36
C VAL A 48 -21.63 16.89 -2.67
N LEU A 49 -22.72 16.32 -3.21
CA LEU A 49 -23.35 16.80 -4.44
C LEU A 49 -23.99 18.19 -4.28
N THR A 50 -24.51 18.51 -3.10
CA THR A 50 -25.11 19.82 -2.78
C THR A 50 -24.12 20.84 -2.23
N GLY A 51 -22.87 20.44 -1.98
CA GLY A 51 -21.82 21.31 -1.45
C GLY A 51 -21.89 21.55 0.06
N ASP A 52 -22.67 20.78 0.81
CA ASP A 52 -22.74 20.86 2.27
C ASP A 52 -21.51 20.21 2.94
N ARG A 53 -20.52 21.07 3.22
CA ARG A 53 -19.27 20.67 3.88
C ARG A 53 -19.46 20.26 5.34
N ALA A 54 -20.45 20.80 6.05
CA ALA A 54 -20.65 20.52 7.47
C ALA A 54 -21.20 19.09 7.68
N ALA A 55 -22.11 18.66 6.81
CA ALA A 55 -22.60 17.29 6.81
C ALA A 55 -21.49 16.28 6.44
N LEU A 56 -20.64 16.60 5.46
CA LEU A 56 -19.47 15.78 5.11
C LEU A 56 -18.47 15.63 6.27
N GLU A 57 -18.13 16.72 6.96
CA GLU A 57 -17.22 16.68 8.11
C GLU A 57 -17.81 15.87 9.27
N THR A 58 -19.12 16.00 9.49
CA THR A 58 -19.83 15.24 10.51
C THR A 58 -19.79 13.75 10.20
N PHE A 59 -20.09 13.34 8.96
CA PHE A 59 -19.98 11.94 8.55
C PHE A 59 -18.54 11.42 8.63
N THR A 60 -17.57 12.21 8.19
CA THR A 60 -16.14 11.84 8.25
C THR A 60 -15.69 11.55 9.68
N ARG A 61 -16.10 12.42 10.63
CA ARG A 61 -15.73 12.31 12.04
C ARG A 61 -16.52 11.25 12.78
N VAL A 62 -17.85 11.26 12.64
CA VAL A 62 -18.77 10.43 13.43
C VAL A 62 -19.03 9.09 12.76
N GLY A 63 -19.31 9.08 11.45
CA GLY A 63 -19.60 7.86 10.71
C GLY A 63 -18.37 7.02 10.36
N LEU A 64 -17.22 7.64 10.11
CA LEU A 64 -15.98 6.94 9.75
C LEU A 64 -14.90 6.96 10.82
N GLY A 65 -15.06 7.75 11.89
CA GLY A 65 -14.03 7.87 12.95
C GLY A 65 -12.72 8.48 12.46
N ARG A 66 -12.77 9.35 11.43
CA ARG A 66 -11.59 9.97 10.82
C ARG A 66 -11.50 11.46 11.13
N TRP A 67 -10.28 11.98 11.12
CA TRP A 67 -9.97 13.34 11.57
C TRP A 67 -9.48 14.22 10.41
N SER A 68 -8.88 15.36 10.73
CA SER A 68 -8.36 16.32 9.75
C SER A 68 -7.53 15.67 8.64
N GLY A 69 -7.69 16.16 7.41
CA GLY A 69 -7.02 15.63 6.21
C GLY A 69 -7.72 14.44 5.53
N TRP A 70 -8.89 14.02 6.02
CA TRP A 70 -9.72 12.98 5.40
C TRP A 70 -10.90 13.50 4.60
N SER A 71 -11.26 14.79 4.70
CA SER A 71 -12.42 15.37 4.02
C SER A 71 -12.37 15.20 2.50
N GLU A 72 -11.25 15.54 1.87
CA GLU A 72 -11.05 15.41 0.42
C GLU A 72 -10.99 13.95 -0.07
N PRO A 73 -10.26 13.03 0.59
CA PRO A 73 -10.35 11.60 0.26
C PRO A 73 -11.75 11.02 0.39
N VAL A 74 -12.47 11.41 1.45
CA VAL A 74 -13.83 10.90 1.71
C VAL A 74 -14.82 11.50 0.72
N SER A 75 -14.75 12.79 0.38
CA SER A 75 -15.62 13.38 -0.64
C SER A 75 -15.42 12.74 -2.00
N THR A 76 -14.16 12.46 -2.37
CA THR A 76 -13.83 11.80 -3.64
C THR A 76 -14.35 10.36 -3.65
N ALA A 77 -14.15 9.61 -2.56
CA ALA A 77 -14.66 8.25 -2.46
C ALA A 77 -16.20 8.18 -2.43
N LEU A 78 -16.87 9.16 -1.83
CA LEU A 78 -18.34 9.23 -1.78
C LEU A 78 -18.97 9.39 -3.17
N ILE A 79 -18.27 10.02 -4.11
CA ILE A 79 -18.69 10.14 -5.52
C ILE A 79 -18.39 8.85 -6.31
N GLY A 80 -17.54 7.97 -5.78
CA GLY A 80 -17.10 6.72 -6.42
C GLY A 80 -18.18 5.63 -6.57
N PRO A 81 -17.79 4.48 -7.14
CA PRO A 81 -18.70 3.42 -7.61
C PRO A 81 -19.34 2.57 -6.51
N TRP A 82 -19.04 2.83 -5.23
CA TRP A 82 -19.57 2.05 -4.11
C TRP A 82 -21.11 2.05 -4.03
N ALA A 83 -21.74 3.08 -4.57
CA ALA A 83 -23.19 3.26 -4.62
C ALA A 83 -23.82 2.79 -5.94
N ASP A 84 -23.04 2.28 -6.91
CA ASP A 84 -23.55 1.80 -8.20
C ASP A 84 -24.58 0.66 -8.05
N PRO A 85 -24.39 -0.34 -7.17
CA PRO A 85 -25.40 -1.39 -6.96
C PRO A 85 -26.74 -0.82 -6.47
N PHE A 86 -26.71 0.24 -5.67
CA PHE A 86 -27.92 0.91 -5.22
C PHE A 86 -28.59 1.70 -6.35
N LEU A 87 -27.81 2.39 -7.17
CA LEU A 87 -28.33 3.15 -8.31
C LEU A 87 -28.87 2.25 -9.43
N ALA A 88 -28.27 1.08 -9.63
CA ALA A 88 -28.66 0.14 -10.68
C ALA A 88 -29.77 -0.81 -10.27
N GLU A 89 -29.73 -1.35 -9.04
CA GLU A 89 -30.59 -2.45 -8.60
C GLU A 89 -31.45 -2.09 -7.38
N GLY A 90 -31.30 -0.88 -6.83
CA GLY A 90 -32.01 -0.44 -5.63
C GLY A 90 -31.55 -1.14 -4.34
N GLN A 91 -30.45 -1.90 -4.39
CA GLN A 91 -29.98 -2.70 -3.27
C GLN A 91 -28.71 -2.13 -2.64
N LEU A 92 -28.71 -2.11 -1.31
CA LEU A 92 -27.59 -1.69 -0.48
C LEU A 92 -26.96 -2.91 0.19
N SER A 93 -25.80 -3.34 -0.31
CA SER A 93 -25.03 -4.42 0.31
C SER A 93 -24.14 -3.87 1.43
N PRO A 94 -23.94 -4.60 2.55
CA PRO A 94 -22.91 -4.30 3.53
C PRO A 94 -21.50 -4.15 2.91
N ASP A 95 -21.24 -4.83 1.78
CA ASP A 95 -19.98 -4.75 1.04
C ASP A 95 -19.72 -3.35 0.46
N SER A 96 -20.78 -2.60 0.14
CA SER A 96 -20.67 -1.23 -0.38
C SER A 96 -19.99 -0.30 0.63
N LEU A 97 -20.25 -0.46 1.93
CA LEU A 97 -19.59 0.34 2.96
C LEU A 97 -18.10 -0.02 3.10
N GLN A 98 -17.76 -1.31 2.95
CA GLN A 98 -16.35 -1.74 2.97
C GLN A 98 -15.60 -1.25 1.74
N LEU A 99 -16.26 -1.25 0.58
CA LEU A 99 -15.73 -0.69 -0.66
C LEU A 99 -15.43 0.80 -0.51
N LEU A 100 -16.39 1.58 0.01
CA LEU A 100 -16.21 3.01 0.31
C LEU A 100 -15.01 3.25 1.26
N LYS A 101 -14.92 2.49 2.35
CA LYS A 101 -13.81 2.61 3.32
C LYS A 101 -12.45 2.29 2.69
N ARG A 102 -12.40 1.25 1.85
CA ARG A 102 -11.18 0.86 1.11
C ARG A 102 -10.77 1.94 0.11
N GLU A 103 -11.72 2.48 -0.62
CA GLU A 103 -11.49 3.52 -1.62
C GLU A 103 -11.02 4.83 -0.98
N ALA A 104 -11.70 5.30 0.06
CA ALA A 104 -11.27 6.48 0.84
C ALA A 104 -9.86 6.31 1.41
N SER A 105 -9.52 5.11 1.89
CA SER A 105 -8.16 4.82 2.38
C SER A 105 -7.12 4.82 1.25
N SER A 106 -7.49 4.33 0.06
CA SER A 106 -6.62 4.34 -1.11
C SER A 106 -6.32 5.78 -1.57
N ILE A 107 -7.37 6.59 -1.72
CA ILE A 107 -7.27 7.99 -2.12
C ILE A 107 -6.48 8.78 -1.06
N HIS A 108 -6.72 8.55 0.23
CA HIS A 108 -5.95 9.21 1.29
C HIS A 108 -4.46 8.89 1.20
N ARG A 109 -4.08 7.65 0.88
CA ARG A 109 -2.66 7.29 0.65
C ARG A 109 -2.09 7.96 -0.60
N GLN A 110 -2.87 8.08 -1.66
CA GLN A 110 -2.46 8.74 -2.91
C GLN A 110 -2.24 10.24 -2.72
N LEU A 111 -3.18 10.92 -2.04
CA LEU A 111 -3.12 12.35 -1.73
C LEU A 111 -2.11 12.67 -0.62
N ALA A 112 -1.75 11.70 0.22
CA ALA A 112 -0.68 11.88 1.19
C ALA A 112 0.65 12.10 0.45
N PRO A 113 1.30 13.27 0.64
CA PRO A 113 2.58 13.55 0.00
C PRO A 113 3.61 12.48 0.34
N VAL A 114 4.48 12.13 -0.61
CA VAL A 114 5.43 11.01 -0.47
C VAL A 114 6.30 11.17 0.79
N TRP A 115 6.73 12.39 1.11
CA TRP A 115 7.52 12.74 2.31
C TRP A 115 6.75 12.66 3.65
N ARG A 116 5.43 12.42 3.63
CA ARG A 116 4.63 12.11 4.83
C ARG A 116 4.35 10.62 4.99
N ARG A 117 4.71 9.78 4.01
CA ARG A 117 4.51 8.33 4.09
C ARG A 117 5.56 7.70 5.00
N LYS A 118 5.17 6.64 5.71
CA LYS A 118 6.08 5.78 6.47
C LYS A 118 6.36 4.50 5.71
N ILE A 119 7.62 4.09 5.63
CA ILE A 119 8.05 2.76 5.22
C ILE A 119 8.78 2.16 6.42
N ASP A 120 8.38 0.94 6.83
CA ASP A 120 8.92 0.24 8.00
C ASP A 120 9.08 1.12 9.28
N ARG A 121 7.97 1.73 9.71
CA ARG A 121 7.88 2.65 10.86
C ARG A 121 8.69 3.95 10.76
N SER A 122 9.53 4.11 9.75
CA SER A 122 10.35 5.29 9.49
C SER A 122 9.71 6.21 8.46
N ARG A 123 9.85 7.53 8.60
CA ARG A 123 9.31 8.52 7.65
C ARG A 123 10.20 8.60 6.43
N LEU A 124 9.62 8.71 5.23
CA LEU A 124 10.38 9.05 4.03
C LEU A 124 10.88 10.49 4.11
N LEU A 125 12.20 10.67 4.07
CA LEU A 125 12.84 11.97 3.98
C LEU A 125 13.15 12.30 2.51
N LEU A 126 13.02 13.56 2.14
CA LEU A 126 13.39 14.03 0.79
C LEU A 126 14.91 14.12 0.71
N LEU A 127 15.51 13.74 -0.42
CA LEU A 127 16.95 13.83 -0.61
C LEU A 127 17.45 15.29 -0.53
N ASP A 128 16.61 16.27 -0.90
CA ASP A 128 16.92 17.69 -0.79
C ASP A 128 16.76 18.26 0.64
N THR A 129 16.50 17.40 1.65
CA THR A 129 16.39 17.89 3.03
C THR A 129 17.73 18.49 3.46
N PRO A 130 17.78 19.77 3.86
CA PRO A 130 19.02 20.42 4.25
C PRO A 130 19.54 19.85 5.58
N LEU A 131 20.83 19.54 5.62
CA LEU A 131 21.54 19.07 6.82
C LEU A 131 22.34 20.18 7.51
N GLY A 132 22.44 21.36 6.88
CA GLY A 132 23.31 22.48 7.31
C GLY A 132 24.45 22.71 6.33
N ASP A 133 25.08 23.89 6.37
CA ASP A 133 26.26 24.26 5.56
C ASP A 133 26.12 24.05 4.04
N GLY A 134 24.91 24.22 3.52
CA GLY A 134 24.61 24.01 2.09
C GLY A 134 24.55 22.53 1.66
N LEU A 135 24.66 21.59 2.60
CA LEU A 135 24.56 20.16 2.37
C LEU A 135 23.12 19.68 2.46
N THR A 136 22.80 18.69 1.63
CA THR A 136 21.53 17.97 1.59
C THR A 136 21.72 16.49 1.95
N LEU A 137 20.63 15.78 2.29
CA LEU A 137 20.67 14.33 2.44
C LEU A 137 21.20 13.63 1.17
N TYR A 138 20.96 14.20 0.00
CA TYR A 138 21.52 13.73 -1.27
C TYR A 138 23.04 13.74 -1.24
N ASP A 139 23.66 14.81 -0.74
CA ASP A 139 25.12 14.92 -0.66
C ASP A 139 25.70 13.90 0.33
N LEU A 140 24.98 13.63 1.43
CA LEU A 140 25.39 12.61 2.40
C LEU A 140 25.33 11.18 1.82
N ILE A 141 24.33 10.88 0.98
CA ILE A 141 24.16 9.55 0.35
C ILE A 141 25.06 9.37 -0.86
N SER A 142 25.21 10.42 -1.67
CA SER A 142 26.07 10.40 -2.86
C SER A 142 27.55 10.36 -2.50
N ASN A 143 27.92 10.83 -1.31
CA ASN A 143 29.28 10.78 -0.78
C ASN A 143 29.56 9.50 0.05
N GLN A 144 28.70 8.47 -0.04
CA GLN A 144 28.94 7.11 0.49
C GLN A 144 29.68 6.20 -0.50
N SER A 145 30.30 6.80 -1.53
CA SER A 145 31.30 6.13 -2.34
C SER A 145 32.53 6.99 -2.33
N ARG A 146 33.13 7.08 -1.15
CA ARG A 146 34.46 7.61 -1.00
C ARG A 146 35.44 6.66 -1.71
N PRO A 147 36.60 7.13 -2.17
CA PRO A 147 37.69 6.24 -2.61
C PRO A 147 38.05 5.23 -1.51
N GLU A 148 37.91 5.63 -0.23
CA GLU A 148 38.02 4.71 0.90
C GLU A 148 36.93 3.63 0.98
N ASP A 149 35.79 3.72 0.27
CA ASP A 149 34.81 2.61 0.16
C ASP A 149 35.25 1.53 -0.84
N SER A 150 36.12 1.86 -1.81
CA SER A 150 36.84 0.82 -2.58
C SER A 150 37.93 0.16 -1.74
N LEU A 151 38.55 0.90 -0.82
CA LEU A 151 39.49 0.35 0.17
C LEU A 151 38.76 -0.44 1.27
N LEU A 152 37.54 -0.04 1.66
CA LEU A 152 36.67 -0.77 2.58
C LEU A 152 35.91 -1.91 1.89
N ALA A 153 35.80 -1.95 0.56
CA ALA A 153 35.42 -3.17 -0.15
C ALA A 153 36.57 -4.18 -0.17
N GLU A 154 37.82 -3.70 -0.13
CA GLU A 154 39.01 -4.51 0.22
C GLU A 154 39.07 -4.85 1.72
N GLU A 155 38.47 -4.06 2.62
CA GLU A 155 38.49 -4.29 4.08
C GLU A 155 37.22 -4.99 4.64
N LEU A 156 36.14 -5.01 3.86
CA LEU A 156 35.07 -6.01 3.86
C LEU A 156 35.54 -7.29 3.13
N ASP A 157 36.85 -7.56 3.19
CA ASP A 157 37.37 -8.91 3.33
C ASP A 157 36.84 -9.49 4.65
N ASP A 158 35.53 -9.71 4.68
CA ASP A 158 34.95 -10.67 5.58
C ASP A 158 35.67 -11.97 5.25
N SER A 159 36.76 -12.29 5.97
CA SER A 159 37.66 -13.42 5.72
C SER A 159 36.92 -14.75 5.51
N ARG A 160 35.66 -14.81 5.93
CA ARG A 160 34.68 -15.86 5.67
C ARG A 160 34.36 -16.03 4.17
N VAL A 161 34.15 -14.94 3.43
CA VAL A 161 33.76 -14.92 2.00
C VAL A 161 34.91 -15.41 1.11
N PRO A 162 36.15 -14.89 1.15
CA PRO A 162 37.26 -15.45 0.40
C PRO A 162 37.57 -16.89 0.81
N HIS A 163 37.40 -17.28 2.08
CA HIS A 163 37.64 -18.66 2.51
C HIS A 163 36.63 -19.64 1.89
N VAL A 164 35.37 -19.24 1.73
CA VAL A 164 34.35 -20.02 1.03
C VAL A 164 34.60 -20.02 -0.48
N LEU A 165 34.93 -18.87 -1.06
CA LEU A 165 35.19 -18.73 -2.50
C LEU A 165 36.45 -19.48 -2.95
N ARG A 166 37.51 -19.55 -2.11
CA ARG A 166 38.73 -20.37 -2.37
C ARG A 166 38.46 -21.88 -2.47
N ARG A 167 37.30 -22.35 -1.99
CA ARG A 167 36.90 -23.77 -2.06
C ARG A 167 36.03 -24.08 -3.28
N LEU A 168 35.75 -23.07 -4.12
CA LEU A 168 35.15 -23.24 -5.42
C LEU A 168 36.23 -23.52 -6.47
N THR A 169 35.89 -24.38 -7.42
CA THR A 169 36.66 -24.52 -8.65
C THR A 169 36.45 -23.27 -9.52
N PRO A 170 37.35 -22.99 -10.49
CA PRO A 170 37.21 -21.84 -11.38
C PRO A 170 35.85 -21.79 -12.09
N GLU A 171 35.34 -22.94 -12.55
CA GLU A 171 34.04 -23.06 -13.20
C GLU A 171 32.86 -22.75 -12.27
N GLU A 172 32.90 -23.26 -11.02
CA GLU A 172 31.88 -22.95 -10.01
C GLU A 172 31.89 -21.47 -9.60
N ALA A 173 33.08 -20.85 -9.56
CA ALA A 173 33.24 -19.44 -9.25
C ALA A 173 32.63 -18.54 -10.33
N VAL A 174 32.78 -18.89 -11.61
CA VAL A 174 32.14 -18.17 -12.74
C VAL A 174 30.62 -18.22 -12.62
N VAL A 175 30.04 -19.38 -12.28
CA VAL A 175 28.59 -19.51 -12.08
C VAL A 175 28.11 -18.68 -10.88
N ALA A 176 28.84 -18.72 -9.76
CA ALA A 176 28.51 -17.94 -8.58
C ALA A 176 28.59 -16.42 -8.83
N ALA A 177 29.62 -15.97 -9.56
CA ALA A 177 29.78 -14.56 -9.93
C ALA A 177 28.65 -14.08 -10.84
N ARG A 178 28.23 -14.89 -11.82
CA ARG A 178 27.10 -14.55 -12.69
C ARG A 178 25.77 -14.51 -11.96
N TRP A 179 25.56 -15.42 -11.00
CA TRP A 179 24.38 -15.36 -10.13
C TRP A 179 24.39 -14.10 -9.25
N ALA A 180 25.54 -13.70 -8.74
CA ALA A 180 25.66 -12.52 -7.88
C ALA A 180 25.52 -11.19 -8.65
N ALA A 181 25.85 -11.17 -9.94
CA ALA A 181 25.80 -9.97 -10.78
C ALA A 181 24.38 -9.58 -11.21
N ASP A 182 23.41 -10.49 -11.16
CA ASP A 182 22.04 -10.27 -11.61
C ASP A 182 21.04 -10.60 -10.47
N PRO A 183 20.35 -9.60 -9.91
CA PRO A 183 19.38 -9.79 -8.83
C PRO A 183 18.23 -10.75 -9.15
N ASP A 184 17.88 -10.91 -10.42
CA ASP A 184 16.78 -11.78 -10.87
C ASP A 184 17.27 -13.16 -11.36
N ALA A 185 18.58 -13.40 -11.33
CA ALA A 185 19.14 -14.66 -11.81
C ALA A 185 18.80 -15.86 -10.91
N THR A 186 18.37 -16.94 -11.56
CA THR A 186 18.25 -18.24 -10.93
C THR A 186 19.58 -19.00 -11.02
N TRP A 187 19.88 -19.88 -10.07
CA TRP A 187 21.08 -20.73 -10.11
C TRP A 187 21.19 -21.58 -11.40
N PRO A 188 20.09 -22.21 -11.89
CA PRO A 188 20.07 -22.84 -13.20
C PRO A 188 20.39 -21.86 -14.33
N GLY A 189 19.77 -20.67 -14.33
CA GLY A 189 19.98 -19.64 -15.35
C GLY A 189 21.41 -19.11 -15.39
N ALA A 190 22.02 -18.84 -14.24
CA ALA A 190 23.42 -18.42 -14.15
C ALA A 190 24.40 -19.49 -14.65
N SER A 191 24.07 -20.77 -14.43
CA SER A 191 24.85 -21.90 -14.92
C SER A 191 24.77 -22.03 -16.44
N LEU A 192 23.56 -21.93 -17.00
CA LEU A 192 23.34 -21.90 -18.44
C LEU A 192 24.07 -20.72 -19.09
N ALA A 193 23.98 -19.53 -18.49
CA ALA A 193 24.70 -18.36 -18.97
C ALA A 193 26.22 -18.59 -18.99
N ALA A 194 26.76 -19.29 -17.97
CA ALA A 194 28.16 -19.67 -17.89
C ALA A 194 28.58 -20.81 -18.84
N GLY A 195 27.65 -21.37 -19.63
CA GLY A 195 27.94 -22.47 -20.58
C GLY A 195 27.90 -23.86 -19.93
N HIS A 196 27.30 -24.00 -18.76
CA HIS A 196 27.15 -25.27 -18.04
C HIS A 196 25.70 -25.73 -17.99
N THR A 197 25.47 -26.96 -17.55
CA THR A 197 24.11 -27.52 -17.39
C THR A 197 23.37 -26.89 -16.21
N GLU A 198 22.04 -26.90 -16.21
CA GLU A 198 21.23 -26.44 -15.06
C GLU A 198 21.56 -27.19 -13.76
N ALA A 199 21.79 -28.50 -13.88
CA ALA A 199 22.16 -29.36 -12.76
C ALA A 199 23.51 -28.97 -12.14
N PHE A 200 24.41 -28.35 -12.91
CA PHE A 200 25.66 -27.79 -12.40
C PHE A 200 25.39 -26.58 -11.50
N GLY A 201 24.49 -25.67 -11.89
CA GLY A 201 24.08 -24.51 -11.08
C GLY A 201 23.51 -24.90 -9.72
N GLU A 202 22.60 -25.88 -9.69
CA GLU A 202 22.03 -26.37 -8.44
C GLU A 202 23.07 -27.13 -7.57
N ARG A 203 24.12 -27.69 -8.19
CA ARG A 203 25.26 -28.25 -7.47
C ARG A 203 26.10 -27.16 -6.83
N VAL A 204 26.38 -26.06 -7.54
CA VAL A 204 27.10 -24.89 -7.01
C VAL A 204 26.35 -24.29 -5.83
N ARG A 205 25.03 -24.08 -5.97
CA ARG A 205 24.16 -23.60 -4.87
C ARG A 205 24.27 -24.47 -3.62
N ARG A 206 24.10 -25.79 -3.77
CA ARG A 206 24.18 -26.74 -2.65
C ARG A 206 25.57 -26.74 -2.01
N LYS A 207 26.63 -26.62 -2.82
CA LYS A 207 28.01 -26.55 -2.33
C LYS A 207 28.25 -25.27 -1.53
N LEU A 208 27.83 -24.12 -2.03
CA LEU A 208 27.94 -22.84 -1.33
C LEU A 208 27.17 -22.84 0.00
N ARG A 209 25.93 -23.34 0.01
CA ARG A 209 25.14 -23.48 1.24
C ARG A 209 25.84 -24.38 2.26
N ARG A 210 26.39 -25.52 1.81
CA ARG A 210 27.15 -26.43 2.68
C ARG A 210 28.41 -25.77 3.23
N LEU A 211 29.17 -25.05 2.42
CA LEU A 211 30.39 -24.36 2.84
C LEU A 211 30.10 -23.25 3.84
N GLY A 212 29.03 -22.48 3.63
CA GLY A 212 28.55 -21.47 4.58
C GLY A 212 28.19 -22.09 5.94
N ASN A 213 27.41 -23.18 5.94
CA ASN A 213 27.04 -23.88 7.18
C ASN A 213 28.27 -24.42 7.93
N GLN A 214 29.19 -25.08 7.24
CA GLN A 214 30.43 -25.60 7.84
C GLN A 214 31.29 -24.50 8.45
N HIS A 215 31.30 -23.31 7.84
CA HIS A 215 32.03 -22.17 8.36
C HIS A 215 31.35 -21.58 9.62
N THR A 216 30.02 -21.46 9.62
CA THR A 216 29.23 -21.02 10.78
C THR A 216 29.37 -21.98 11.96
N GLU A 217 29.34 -23.30 11.71
CA GLU A 217 29.52 -24.32 12.74
C GLU A 217 30.92 -24.26 13.38
N ARG A 218 31.97 -24.11 12.57
CA ARG A 218 33.35 -24.01 13.06
C ARG A 218 33.61 -22.72 13.85
N THR A 219 33.06 -21.59 13.38
CA THR A 219 33.19 -20.31 14.10
C THR A 219 32.41 -20.31 15.41
N ALA A 220 31.24 -20.95 15.46
CA ALA A 220 30.48 -21.14 16.70
C ALA A 220 31.19 -22.07 17.69
N ALA A 221 31.85 -23.13 17.21
CA ALA A 221 32.65 -24.03 18.04
C ALA A 221 33.91 -23.33 18.59
N ALA A 222 34.61 -22.55 17.77
CA ALA A 222 35.79 -21.78 18.19
C ALA A 222 35.44 -20.74 19.27
N LYS A 223 34.29 -20.04 19.14
CA LYS A 223 33.81 -19.10 20.16
C LYS A 223 33.44 -19.75 21.49
N LYS A 224 33.09 -21.04 21.50
CA LYS A 224 32.82 -21.79 22.74
C LYS A 224 34.08 -22.37 23.39
N ALA A 225 35.19 -22.45 22.66
CA ALA A 225 36.46 -23.03 23.13
C ALA A 225 37.44 -21.99 23.70
N THR A 226 37.16 -20.69 23.53
CA THR A 226 37.93 -19.59 24.12
C THR A 226 37.18 -19.07 25.37
N PRO A 227 37.67 -19.32 26.60
CA PRO A 227 37.09 -18.77 27.84
C PRO A 227 37.33 -17.27 28.01
#